data_AF-A0A3D3VPT3-F1
#
_entry.id   AF-A0A3D3VPT3-F1
#
_cell.length_a   1.000
_cell.length_b   1.000
_cell.length_c   1.000
_cell.angle_alpha   90.00
_cell.angle_beta   90.00
_cell.angle_gamma   90.00
#
_symmetry.space_group_name_H-M   'P 1'
#
loop_
_entity.id
_entity.type
_entity.pdbx_description
1 polymer ?
#
loop_
_entity_poly.entity_id
_entity_poly.type
_entity_poly.pdbx_seq_one_letter_code
_entity_poly.pdbx_strand_id
1 'polypeptide(L)'
;MGLAIALGGIGLGIILGKVGRRNKGKDMAYECGKDPIGSPSARFSVKFYLVAMIFILFDIEVIFMYPWAVSLMGFKESGMGWQVFGLMLAFVLLVEVGHLYAYKKGVFEWNKRG
;
A
#
# COMPACT_ATOMS: atom_id res chain seq x y z
N MET A 1 8.32 -23.64 -14.72
CA MET A 1 9.42 -23.84 -13.75
C MET A 1 9.20 -23.07 -12.44
N GLY A 2 9.00 -21.75 -12.45
CA GLY A 2 8.84 -20.95 -11.22
C GLY A 2 7.68 -21.36 -10.30
N LEU A 3 6.51 -21.68 -10.86
CA LEU A 3 5.36 -22.15 -10.08
C LEU A 3 5.63 -23.48 -9.37
N ALA A 4 6.36 -24.39 -10.03
CA ALA A 4 6.71 -25.69 -9.48
C ALA A 4 7.72 -25.57 -8.32
N ILE A 5 8.66 -24.62 -8.41
CA ILE A 5 9.61 -24.32 -7.33
C ILE A 5 8.87 -23.71 -6.12
N ALA A 6 7.94 -22.78 -6.35
CA ALA A 6 7.16 -22.17 -5.28
C ALA A 6 6.28 -23.20 -4.54
N LEU A 7 5.52 -23.99 -5.29
CA LEU A 7 4.65 -25.02 -4.72
C LEU A 7 5.45 -26.15 -4.07
N GLY A 8 6.55 -26.58 -4.70
CA GLY A 8 7.46 -27.58 -4.15
C GLY A 8 8.12 -27.14 -2.84
N GLY A 9 8.56 -25.88 -2.76
CA GLY A 9 9.14 -25.30 -1.54
C GLY A 9 8.13 -25.19 -0.40
N ILE A 10 6.91 -24.72 -0.68
CA ILE A 10 5.83 -24.66 0.32
C ILE A 10 5.46 -26.08 0.78
N GLY A 11 5.30 -27.02 -0.15
CA GLY A 11 4.96 -28.41 0.16
C GLY A 11 6.02 -29.08 1.02
N LEU A 12 7.29 -28.93 0.66
CA LEU A 12 8.42 -29.45 1.44
C LEU A 12 8.47 -28.81 2.84
N GLY A 13 8.28 -27.48 2.94
CA GLY A 13 8.24 -26.77 4.22
C GLY A 13 7.14 -27.26 5.15
N ILE A 14 5.94 -27.56 4.63
CA ILE A 14 4.84 -28.13 5.42
C ILE A 14 5.17 -29.56 5.88
N ILE A 15 5.73 -30.39 5.00
CA ILE A 15 6.09 -31.78 5.34
C ILE A 15 7.15 -31.79 6.44
N LEU A 16 8.25 -31.05 6.25
CA LEU A 16 9.33 -30.95 7.24
C LEU A 16 8.84 -30.31 8.55
N GLY A 17 7.97 -29.30 8.48
CA GLY A 17 7.37 -28.66 9.65
C GLY A 17 6.45 -29.59 10.46
N LYS A 18 5.72 -30.50 9.81
CA LYS A 18 4.88 -31.51 10.48
C LYS A 18 5.68 -32.65 11.11
N VAL A 19 6.83 -33.00 10.54
CA VAL A 19 7.74 -34.04 11.07
C VAL A 19 8.48 -33.55 12.34
N GLY A 20 8.63 -32.24 12.52
CA GLY A 20 9.20 -31.65 13.73
C GLY A 20 8.32 -31.78 14.98
N ARG A 21 8.93 -31.78 16.17
CA ARG A 21 8.21 -31.81 17.47
C ARG A 21 7.41 -30.52 17.68
N ARG A 22 6.09 -30.60 17.53
CA ARG A 22 5.14 -29.55 17.94
C ARG A 22 4.87 -29.65 19.44
N ASN A 23 4.71 -28.49 20.07
CA ASN A 23 4.27 -28.38 21.46
C ASN A 23 3.33 -27.16 21.54
N LYS A 24 2.38 -27.16 22.48
CA LYS A 24 1.41 -26.07 22.63
C LYS A 24 2.09 -24.70 22.67
N GLY A 25 3.20 -24.56 23.41
CA GLY A 25 3.96 -23.30 23.47
C GLY A 25 4.60 -22.84 22.14
N LYS A 26 4.91 -23.76 21.20
CA LYS A 26 5.40 -23.39 19.86
C LYS A 26 4.27 -22.90 18.94
N ASP A 27 3.05 -23.28 19.26
CA ASP A 27 1.84 -22.93 18.52
C ASP A 27 1.12 -21.71 19.14
N MET A 28 1.63 -21.15 20.24
CA MET A 28 1.14 -19.92 20.86
C MET A 28 1.86 -18.68 20.31
N ALA A 29 1.19 -17.53 20.36
CA ALA A 29 1.78 -16.25 20.02
C ALA A 29 2.92 -15.90 20.98
N TYR A 30 3.99 -15.31 20.45
CA TYR A 30 5.13 -14.86 21.23
C TYR A 30 4.83 -13.51 21.90
N GLU A 31 4.80 -13.49 23.23
CA GLU A 31 4.56 -12.29 24.06
C GLU A 31 5.67 -12.15 25.12
N CYS A 32 6.94 -12.22 24.68
CA CYS A 32 8.13 -12.08 25.56
C CYS A 32 8.14 -13.04 26.77
N GLY A 33 7.64 -14.27 26.57
CA GLY A 33 7.61 -15.31 27.61
C GLY A 33 6.38 -15.27 28.53
N LYS A 34 5.40 -14.41 28.25
CA LYS A 34 4.08 -14.43 28.88
C LYS A 34 3.05 -15.10 27.97
N ASP A 35 2.00 -15.62 28.57
CA ASP A 35 0.82 -16.04 27.81
C ASP A 35 0.14 -14.78 27.23
N PRO A 36 -0.38 -14.86 25.99
CA PRO A 36 -1.05 -13.72 25.37
C PRO A 36 -2.29 -13.32 26.16
N ILE A 37 -2.34 -12.05 26.55
CA ILE A 37 -3.46 -11.47 27.31
C ILE A 37 -4.20 -10.49 26.41
N GLY A 38 -5.52 -10.69 26.26
CA GLY A 38 -6.39 -9.81 25.48
C GLY A 38 -6.84 -10.41 24.15
N SER A 39 -7.65 -9.64 23.43
CA SER A 39 -8.11 -10.03 22.09
C SER A 39 -6.96 -9.87 21.08
N PRO A 40 -6.79 -10.81 20.12
CA PRO A 40 -5.84 -10.66 19.00
C PRO A 40 -6.12 -9.42 18.13
N SER A 41 -7.32 -8.86 18.22
CA SER A 41 -7.71 -7.65 17.49
C SER A 41 -7.66 -6.43 18.41
N ALA A 42 -6.50 -5.76 18.43
CA ALA A 42 -6.36 -4.46 19.06
C ALA A 42 -6.86 -3.34 18.13
N ARG A 43 -7.40 -2.26 18.73
CA ARG A 43 -7.75 -1.05 17.98
C ARG A 43 -6.46 -0.31 17.64
N PHE A 44 -6.16 -0.19 16.35
CA PHE A 44 -5.06 0.63 15.87
C PHE A 44 -5.49 2.10 15.79
N SER A 45 -4.50 3.00 15.83
CA SER A 45 -4.75 4.44 15.68
C SER A 45 -5.40 4.76 14.34
N VAL A 46 -6.34 5.71 14.31
CA VAL A 46 -6.99 6.20 13.08
C VAL A 46 -5.97 6.77 12.09
N LYS A 47 -4.77 7.16 12.55
CA LYS A 47 -3.68 7.66 11.69
C LYS A 47 -3.31 6.68 10.57
N PHE A 48 -3.35 5.37 10.83
CA PHE A 48 -3.09 4.35 9.80
C PHE A 48 -4.12 4.40 8.67
N TYR A 49 -5.39 4.63 9.02
CA TYR A 49 -6.47 4.76 8.04
C TYR A 49 -6.32 6.02 7.17
N LEU A 50 -5.96 7.15 7.78
CA LEU A 50 -5.75 8.41 7.05
C LEU A 50 -4.63 8.30 6.02
N VAL A 51 -3.51 7.68 6.39
CA VAL A 51 -2.39 7.44 5.47
C VAL A 51 -2.80 6.49 4.35
N ALA A 52 -3.52 5.41 4.65
CA ALA A 52 -4.00 4.48 3.63
C ALA A 52 -4.98 5.14 2.63
N MET A 53 -5.87 6.00 3.12
CA MET A 53 -6.82 6.72 2.26
C MET A 53 -6.10 7.69 1.31
N ILE A 54 -5.09 8.42 1.80
CA ILE A 54 -4.27 9.30 0.96
C ILE A 54 -3.48 8.49 -0.07
N PHE A 55 -2.92 7.35 0.32
CA PHE A 55 -2.23 6.46 -0.60
C PHE A 55 -3.14 5.97 -1.74
N ILE A 56 -4.39 5.60 -1.43
CA ILE A 56 -5.37 5.20 -2.45
C ILE A 56 -5.67 6.36 -3.42
N LEU A 57 -5.82 7.59 -2.91
CA LEU A 57 -6.04 8.76 -3.76
C LEU A 57 -4.86 9.03 -4.71
N PHE A 58 -3.63 8.94 -4.20
CA PHE A 58 -2.42 9.06 -5.01
C PHE A 58 -2.29 7.92 -6.06
N ASP A 59 -2.60 6.68 -5.68
CA ASP A 59 -2.55 5.54 -6.61
C ASP A 59 -3.56 5.70 -7.77
N ILE A 60 -4.76 6.22 -7.46
CA ILE A 60 -5.74 6.57 -8.48
C ILE A 60 -5.24 7.69 -9.39
N GLU A 61 -4.50 8.67 -8.90
CA GLU A 61 -3.89 9.69 -9.77
C GLU A 61 -2.95 9.06 -10.80
N VAL A 62 -2.07 8.17 -10.32
CA VAL A 62 -1.11 7.46 -11.17
C VAL A 62 -1.82 6.57 -12.20
N ILE A 63 -2.93 5.90 -11.83
CA ILE A 63 -3.69 5.07 -12.77
C ILE A 63 -4.22 5.87 -13.97
N PHE A 64 -4.55 7.14 -13.78
CA PHE A 64 -5.00 8.03 -14.85
C PHE A 64 -3.83 8.62 -15.64
N MET A 65 -2.69 8.87 -14.98
CA MET A 65 -1.49 9.37 -15.65
C MET A 65 -0.90 8.37 -16.65
N TYR A 66 -0.95 7.07 -16.37
CA TYR A 66 -0.34 6.05 -17.25
C TYR A 66 -0.93 6.01 -18.66
N PRO A 67 -2.25 5.82 -18.86
CA PRO A 67 -2.85 5.81 -20.18
C PRO A 67 -2.66 7.14 -20.92
N TRP A 68 -2.78 8.25 -20.20
CA TRP A 68 -2.53 9.58 -20.76
C TRP A 68 -1.09 9.71 -21.28
N ALA A 69 -0.10 9.31 -20.48
CA ALA A 69 1.31 9.40 -20.85
C ALA A 69 1.64 8.57 -22.10
N VAL A 70 1.07 7.37 -22.20
CA VAL A 70 1.24 6.50 -23.39
C VAL A 70 0.57 7.13 -24.62
N SER A 71 -0.58 7.76 -24.46
CA SER A 71 -1.32 8.40 -25.58
C SER A 71 -0.75 9.75 -26.04
N LEU A 72 0.15 10.36 -25.27
CA LEU A 72 0.64 11.72 -25.51
C LEU A 72 1.33 11.87 -26.88
N MET A 73 2.01 10.83 -27.37
CA MET A 73 2.63 10.86 -28.71
C MET A 73 1.60 11.04 -29.83
N GLY A 74 0.47 10.34 -29.77
CA GLY A 74 -0.60 10.50 -30.77
C GLY A 74 -1.29 11.88 -30.71
N PHE A 75 -1.41 12.47 -29.52
CA PHE A 75 -1.92 13.83 -29.37
C PHE A 75 -0.94 14.89 -29.86
N LYS A 76 0.36 14.64 -29.75
CA LYS A 76 1.38 15.53 -30.31
C LYS A 76 1.31 15.58 -31.84
N GLU A 77 1.16 14.43 -32.49
CA GLU A 77 1.07 14.33 -33.96
C GLU A 77 -0.19 15.00 -34.52
N SER A 78 -1.29 14.99 -33.77
CA SER A 78 -2.53 15.69 -34.14
C SER A 78 -2.56 17.19 -33.83
N GLY A 79 -1.44 17.76 -33.35
CA GLY A 79 -1.32 19.18 -33.02
C GLY A 79 -1.95 19.60 -31.68
N MET A 80 -2.57 18.68 -30.95
CA MET A 80 -3.26 18.92 -29.67
C MET A 80 -2.38 18.70 -28.43
N GLY A 81 -1.11 18.34 -28.61
CA GLY A 81 -0.22 17.94 -27.52
C GLY A 81 -0.11 18.95 -26.37
N TRP A 82 -0.07 20.26 -26.67
CA TRP A 82 0.03 21.29 -25.63
C TRP A 82 -1.25 21.45 -24.81
N GLN A 83 -2.41 21.31 -25.45
CA GLN A 83 -3.72 21.39 -24.78
C GLN A 83 -3.90 20.19 -23.85
N VAL A 84 -3.61 18.98 -24.34
CA VAL A 84 -3.69 17.74 -23.56
C VAL A 84 -2.69 17.72 -22.41
N PHE A 85 -1.51 18.30 -22.60
CA PHE A 85 -0.54 18.50 -21.52
C PHE A 85 -1.05 19.48 -20.47
N GLY A 86 -1.59 20.63 -20.87
CA GLY A 86 -2.15 21.61 -19.96
C GLY A 86 -3.30 21.07 -19.11
N LEU A 87 -4.17 20.24 -19.71
CA LEU A 87 -5.27 19.57 -18.99
C LEU A 87 -4.75 18.59 -17.92
N MET A 88 -3.74 17.79 -18.25
CA MET A 88 -3.14 16.87 -17.27
C MET A 88 -2.42 17.63 -16.15
N LEU A 89 -1.70 18.71 -16.49
CA LEU A 89 -1.06 19.55 -15.50
C LEU A 89 -2.09 20.17 -14.53
N ALA A 90 -3.23 20.64 -15.06
CA ALA A 90 -4.32 21.15 -14.23
C ALA A 90 -4.93 20.07 -13.33
N PHE A 91 -5.09 18.85 -13.85
CA PHE A 91 -5.57 17.69 -13.07
C PHE A 91 -4.63 17.35 -11.91
N VAL A 92 -3.33 17.20 -12.18
CA VAL A 92 -2.31 16.92 -11.15
C VAL A 92 -2.30 18.02 -10.10
N LEU A 93 -2.24 19.29 -10.52
CA LEU A 93 -2.21 20.42 -9.57
C LEU A 93 -3.47 20.47 -8.68
N LEU A 94 -4.64 20.17 -9.24
CA LEU A 94 -5.89 20.12 -8.47
C LEU A 94 -5.82 19.06 -7.35
N VAL A 95 -5.35 17.86 -7.68
CA VAL A 95 -5.24 16.75 -6.73
C VAL A 95 -4.13 17.01 -5.71
N GLU A 96 -2.99 17.53 -6.16
CA GLU A 96 -1.84 17.88 -5.31
C GLU A 96 -2.16 18.96 -4.27
N VAL A 97 -3.06 19.90 -4.56
CA VAL A 97 -3.55 20.85 -3.54
C VAL A 97 -4.19 20.13 -2.35
N GLY A 98 -4.91 19.03 -2.60
CA GLY A 98 -5.47 18.18 -1.54
C GLY A 98 -4.40 17.48 -0.71
N HIS A 99 -3.37 16.94 -1.36
CA HIS A 99 -2.22 16.32 -0.71
C HIS A 99 -1.43 17.32 0.14
N LEU A 100 -1.16 18.51 -0.40
CA LEU A 100 -0.49 19.61 0.32
C LEU A 100 -1.31 20.08 1.53
N TYR A 101 -2.64 20.13 1.41
CA TYR A 101 -3.50 20.44 2.54
C TYR A 101 -3.40 19.36 3.64
N ALA A 102 -3.45 18.07 3.27
CA ALA A 102 -3.29 16.97 4.22
C ALA A 102 -1.92 16.98 4.90
N TYR A 103 -0.86 17.31 4.15
CA TYR A 103 0.48 17.52 4.69
C TYR A 103 0.51 18.65 5.72
N LYS A 104 -0.04 19.82 5.39
CA LYS A 104 -0.13 20.96 6.32
C LYS A 104 -0.96 20.66 7.57
N LYS A 105 -1.99 19.82 7.46
CA LYS A 105 -2.78 19.34 8.60
C LYS A 105 -2.03 18.36 9.50
N GLY A 106 -0.82 17.94 9.13
CA GLY A 106 0.00 17.04 9.94
C GLY A 106 -0.52 15.61 9.95
N VAL A 107 -1.21 15.16 8.90
CA VAL A 107 -1.74 13.78 8.81
C VAL A 107 -0.60 12.75 8.91
N PHE A 108 0.59 13.12 8.45
CA PHE A 108 1.79 12.28 8.52
C PHE A 108 2.54 12.36 9.85
N GLU A 109 2.07 13.17 10.81
CA GLU A 109 2.74 13.34 12.09
C GLU A 109 2.35 12.26 13.09
N TRP A 110 3.31 11.36 13.36
CA TRP A 110 3.09 10.24 14.28
C TRP A 110 3.06 10.67 15.75
N ASN A 111 3.91 11.63 16.12
CA ASN A 111 4.24 11.97 17.51
C ASN A 111 3.38 13.08 18.15
N LYS A 112 2.48 13.72 17.39
CA LYS A 112 1.49 14.62 18.00
C LYS A 112 0.52 13.78 18.84
N ARG A 113 0.65 13.89 20.16
CA ARG A 113 -0.37 13.50 21.15
C ARG A 113 -1.60 14.37 20.87
N GLY A 114 -2.63 13.75 20.33
CA GLY A 114 -4.00 14.26 20.40
C GLY A 114 -4.65 13.74 21.67
#